data_AF-A0A812W3K9-F1
#
_entry.id   AF-A0A812W3K9-F1
#
_cell.length_a   1.000
_cell.length_b   1.000
_cell.length_c   1.000
_cell.angle_alpha   90.00
_cell.angle_beta   90.00
_cell.angle_gamma   90.00
#
_symmetry.space_group_name_H-M   'P 1'
#
loop_
_entity.id
_entity.type
_entity.pdbx_description
1 polymer ?
#
loop_
_entity_poly.entity_id
_entity_poly.type
_entity_poly.pdbx_seq_one_letter_code
_entity_poly.pdbx_strand_id
1 'polypeptide(L)'
;MRCSNCVASESNKCLLCGGLFGSKGLGSYSYWQAWQAGPPNRSCKQLSLEQGWHCSADDPIPDKVGVQVRLTKQEKLALKKLECSMCKAVISEMHMEVSRHSMTEQGAGSEEQIWETSNAMCLALLQKYRLNLDGEPSLDAKQDEDDETAMAAAAAQGKQDNFMRSMLVFKMGCQQWLEDYGSDTSGYVYKSVKERVQSPAGAAQEFCVRSVKLCGKGAKGKKKQEKAEKERLAQRTKMAQNEEAAEEKRKKDDPMSSLPDDSKFGIQRLLEMARDDPLHYMDEATKGRVQTARGDLRCDVCRKVLEETVSEVLPKPKSLRSEHDLLTIMEKICEGGPDLSIPNYFGVEPPPLPAKWTDRWRPKLDKKLNRYVLKAMPKKSRQKRDKWRSLANEGKQQPPDPDDAEQDTMLTLTCKDIVEPERFSELLFREMGACQAGSRCTAASRTAMQAVFKTSPSALLNLMLDFL
;
A
#
# COMPACT_ATOMS: atom_id res chain seq x y z
N MET A 1 37.04 42.88 -20.51
CA MET A 1 37.70 42.46 -21.78
C MET A 1 37.33 41.02 -22.05
N ARG A 2 36.80 40.77 -23.25
CA ARG A 2 36.42 39.46 -23.80
C ARG A 2 37.67 38.64 -24.15
N CYS A 3 37.57 37.32 -24.11
CA CYS A 3 37.72 36.50 -25.31
C CYS A 3 37.23 35.07 -25.08
N SER A 4 36.72 34.49 -26.15
CA SER A 4 35.93 33.27 -26.24
C SER A 4 36.70 32.18 -26.99
N ASN A 5 36.23 30.94 -26.83
CA ASN A 5 36.23 29.82 -27.79
C ASN A 5 37.54 29.13 -28.21
N CYS A 6 37.57 27.80 -28.04
CA CYS A 6 38.03 26.83 -29.04
C CYS A 6 37.19 25.54 -28.95
N VAL A 7 37.05 24.90 -30.11
CA VAL A 7 36.08 23.87 -30.51
C VAL A 7 36.74 22.47 -30.57
N ALA A 8 35.91 21.45 -30.33
CA ALA A 8 35.91 20.02 -30.72
C ALA A 8 37.18 19.27 -31.20
N SER A 9 37.30 18.02 -30.75
CA SER A 9 37.79 16.88 -31.55
C SER A 9 37.43 15.53 -30.89
N GLU A 10 36.88 14.62 -31.69
CA GLU A 10 36.55 13.21 -31.41
C GLU A 10 37.80 12.30 -31.36
N SER A 11 37.71 11.17 -30.65
CA SER A 11 38.06 9.79 -31.11
C SER A 11 38.73 8.91 -30.04
N ASN A 12 38.00 7.85 -29.67
CA ASN A 12 38.44 6.47 -29.45
C ASN A 12 39.77 6.16 -28.74
N LYS A 13 39.66 5.48 -27.59
CA LYS A 13 40.45 4.27 -27.31
C LYS A 13 39.77 3.38 -26.27
N CYS A 14 39.34 2.21 -26.75
CA CYS A 14 39.11 1.01 -25.95
C CYS A 14 40.36 0.67 -25.13
N LEU A 15 40.16 0.28 -23.87
CA LEU A 15 41.08 -0.61 -23.16
C LEU A 15 40.28 -1.49 -22.20
N LEU A 16 40.17 -2.74 -22.63
CA LEU A 16 39.80 -3.91 -21.86
C LEU A 16 40.83 -4.12 -20.74
N CYS A 17 40.36 -4.41 -19.53
CA CYS A 17 41.05 -5.29 -18.58
C CYS A 17 39.99 -6.10 -17.83
N GLY A 18 39.94 -7.39 -18.14
CA GLY A 18 39.15 -8.39 -17.43
C GLY A 18 39.79 -8.76 -16.10
N GLY A 19 38.93 -9.06 -15.12
CA GLY A 19 39.30 -9.62 -13.83
C GLY A 19 38.17 -10.50 -13.34
N LEU A 20 38.39 -11.82 -13.42
CA LEU A 20 37.54 -12.92 -12.98
C LEU A 20 37.15 -12.80 -11.50
N PHE A 21 35.85 -12.80 -11.17
CA PHE A 21 35.35 -13.34 -9.91
C PHE A 21 33.96 -13.95 -10.09
N GLY A 22 33.82 -15.18 -9.58
CA GLY A 22 32.77 -16.13 -9.92
C GLY A 22 31.37 -15.78 -9.42
N SER A 23 30.40 -16.01 -10.31
CA SER A 23 28.97 -15.94 -10.05
C SER A 23 28.51 -17.16 -9.22
N LYS A 24 28.03 -16.92 -8.00
CA LYS A 24 27.04 -17.77 -7.34
C LYS A 24 25.76 -16.94 -7.18
N GLY A 25 24.66 -17.53 -7.61
CA GLY A 25 23.39 -16.87 -7.88
C GLY A 25 22.75 -16.19 -6.68
N LEU A 26 22.38 -14.93 -6.89
CA LEU A 26 21.36 -14.19 -6.15
C LEU A 26 20.58 -13.41 -7.21
N GLY A 27 19.38 -13.90 -7.53
CA GLY A 27 18.58 -13.33 -8.60
C GLY A 27 17.13 -13.80 -8.53
N SER A 28 16.42 -13.43 -7.47
CA SER A 28 14.95 -13.55 -7.44
C SER A 28 14.25 -12.74 -6.33
N TYR A 29 14.93 -11.80 -5.65
CA TYR A 29 14.30 -10.96 -4.62
C TYR A 29 13.65 -9.67 -5.15
N SER A 30 13.95 -9.26 -6.39
CA SER A 30 13.55 -7.93 -6.91
C SER A 30 12.20 -7.92 -7.66
N TYR A 31 11.61 -9.08 -7.97
CA TYR A 31 10.44 -9.12 -8.86
C TYR A 31 9.09 -8.93 -8.14
N TRP A 32 9.02 -9.19 -6.83
CA TRP A 32 7.77 -9.13 -6.07
C TRP A 32 7.35 -7.71 -5.63
N GLN A 33 8.29 -6.78 -5.46
CA GLN A 33 7.96 -5.40 -5.03
C GLN A 33 7.51 -4.50 -6.20
N ALA A 34 7.87 -4.81 -7.44
CA ALA A 34 7.58 -3.97 -8.60
C ALA A 34 6.12 -4.01 -9.07
N TRP A 35 5.29 -4.96 -8.60
CA TRP A 35 3.91 -5.13 -9.06
C TRP A 35 2.84 -4.51 -8.14
N GLN A 36 3.21 -4.01 -6.96
CA GLN A 36 2.30 -3.21 -6.11
C GLN A 36 2.26 -1.72 -6.50
N ALA A 37 3.21 -1.26 -7.31
CA ALA A 37 3.21 0.08 -7.87
C ALA A 37 2.40 0.12 -9.17
N GLY A 38 1.13 0.55 -9.09
CA GLY A 38 0.32 0.81 -10.28
C GLY A 38 0.96 1.88 -11.19
N PRO A 39 0.76 1.80 -12.52
CA PRO A 39 1.30 2.80 -13.43
C PRO A 39 0.62 4.17 -13.24
N PRO A 40 1.31 5.28 -13.52
CA PRO A 40 0.74 6.62 -13.41
C PRO A 40 -0.31 6.86 -14.51
N ASN A 41 -1.49 7.31 -14.08
CA ASN A 41 -2.61 7.73 -14.91
C ASN A 41 -2.16 8.77 -15.96
N ARG A 42 -2.25 8.43 -17.25
CA ARG A 42 -2.27 9.42 -18.34
C ARG A 42 -3.69 9.57 -18.84
N SER A 43 -4.20 10.80 -18.79
CA SER A 43 -5.55 11.15 -19.21
C SER A 43 -5.72 11.04 -20.72
N CYS A 44 -6.74 10.32 -21.17
CA CYS A 44 -7.30 10.47 -22.52
C CYS A 44 -8.56 11.33 -22.43
N LYS A 45 -8.43 12.61 -22.83
CA LYS A 45 -9.55 13.50 -23.16
C LYS A 45 -9.75 13.46 -24.68
N GLN A 46 -11.02 13.49 -25.08
CA GLN A 46 -11.58 13.77 -26.42
C GLN A 46 -11.65 12.63 -27.45
N LEU A 47 -12.90 12.23 -27.69
CA LEU A 47 -13.59 11.67 -28.87
C LEU A 47 -14.63 10.69 -28.30
N SER A 48 -15.94 10.72 -28.53
CA SER A 48 -16.76 11.31 -29.60
C SER A 48 -18.22 11.33 -29.14
N LEU A 49 -18.96 12.34 -29.60
CA LEU A 49 -20.42 12.37 -29.63
C LEU A 49 -20.97 11.36 -30.66
N GLU A 50 -22.24 10.97 -30.49
CA GLU A 50 -23.10 10.24 -31.42
C GLU A 50 -22.88 8.72 -31.60
N GLN A 51 -23.74 7.91 -30.97
CA GLN A 51 -24.64 6.94 -31.62
C GLN A 51 -25.36 6.08 -30.57
N GLY A 52 -26.66 5.83 -30.78
CA GLY A 52 -27.51 5.03 -29.89
C GLY A 52 -27.16 3.55 -29.93
N TRP A 53 -27.11 2.92 -28.76
CA TRP A 53 -26.78 1.50 -28.61
C TRP A 53 -28.04 0.66 -28.38
N HIS A 54 -28.34 -0.22 -29.33
CA HIS A 54 -29.16 -1.41 -29.14
C HIS A 54 -28.27 -2.53 -28.58
N CYS A 55 -28.68 -3.18 -27.50
CA CYS A 55 -27.97 -4.34 -26.93
C CYS A 55 -28.26 -5.60 -27.76
N SER A 56 -27.25 -6.14 -28.44
CA SER A 56 -27.24 -7.49 -29.02
C SER A 56 -26.23 -8.37 -28.27
N ALA A 57 -26.47 -9.67 -28.22
CA ALA A 57 -25.83 -10.63 -27.31
C ALA A 57 -24.39 -11.07 -27.67
N ASP A 58 -23.67 -10.32 -28.52
CA ASP A 58 -22.34 -10.68 -29.03
C ASP A 58 -21.35 -9.51 -28.91
N ASP A 59 -21.21 -8.93 -27.71
CA ASP A 59 -20.19 -7.89 -27.45
C ASP A 59 -18.87 -8.50 -26.94
N PRO A 60 -17.70 -8.00 -27.41
CA PRO A 60 -16.39 -8.42 -26.95
C PRO A 60 -16.17 -8.03 -25.48
N ILE A 61 -15.31 -8.80 -24.79
CA ILE A 61 -14.99 -8.64 -23.36
C ILE A 61 -14.65 -7.16 -23.07
N PRO A 62 -15.43 -6.45 -22.22
CA PRO A 62 -15.19 -5.04 -21.97
C PRO A 62 -13.98 -4.85 -21.06
N ASP A 63 -13.04 -4.04 -21.53
CA ASP A 63 -11.73 -3.73 -20.95
C ASP A 63 -11.80 -2.79 -19.72
N LYS A 64 -12.90 -2.83 -18.96
CA LYS A 64 -13.13 -1.97 -17.78
C LYS A 64 -12.84 -2.73 -16.49
N VAL A 65 -11.72 -2.40 -15.86
CA VAL A 65 -11.36 -2.81 -14.49
C VAL A 65 -12.49 -2.37 -13.54
N GLY A 66 -13.27 -3.33 -13.05
CA GLY A 66 -14.40 -3.08 -12.14
C GLY A 66 -15.68 -3.88 -12.44
N VAL A 67 -15.79 -4.56 -13.59
CA VAL A 67 -16.91 -5.45 -13.86
C VAL A 67 -16.75 -6.73 -13.02
N GLN A 68 -17.70 -7.01 -12.11
CA GLN A 68 -17.79 -8.30 -11.43
C GLN A 68 -17.92 -9.41 -12.48
N VAL A 69 -16.83 -10.15 -12.71
CA VAL A 69 -16.82 -11.28 -13.64
C VAL A 69 -17.68 -12.40 -13.05
N ARG A 70 -18.91 -12.53 -13.57
CA ARG A 70 -19.82 -13.61 -13.16
C ARG A 70 -19.44 -14.92 -13.88
N LEU A 71 -19.22 -15.97 -13.09
CA LEU A 71 -19.02 -17.32 -13.61
C LEU A 71 -20.34 -17.88 -14.15
N THR A 72 -20.31 -18.44 -15.35
CA THR A 72 -21.44 -19.14 -15.95
C THR A 72 -21.73 -20.45 -15.20
N LYS A 73 -22.93 -21.02 -15.39
CA LYS A 73 -23.28 -22.32 -14.78
C LYS A 73 -22.33 -23.43 -15.23
N GLN A 74 -21.88 -23.40 -16.49
CA GLN A 74 -20.95 -24.39 -17.05
C GLN A 74 -19.56 -24.26 -16.42
N GLU A 75 -19.05 -23.05 -16.27
CA GLU A 75 -17.76 -22.78 -15.62
C GLU A 75 -17.77 -23.24 -14.15
N LYS A 76 -18.85 -22.95 -13.42
CA LYS A 76 -19.02 -23.45 -12.05
C LYS A 76 -19.01 -24.97 -11.97
N LEU A 77 -19.68 -25.65 -12.91
CA LEU A 77 -19.67 -27.11 -12.97
C LEU A 77 -18.30 -27.67 -13.34
N ALA A 78 -17.56 -27.00 -14.23
CA ALA A 78 -16.20 -27.37 -14.59
C ALA A 78 -15.25 -27.27 -13.39
N LEU A 79 -15.30 -26.15 -12.65
CA LEU A 79 -14.51 -25.97 -11.42
C LEU A 79 -14.86 -27.03 -10.37
N LYS A 80 -16.13 -27.37 -10.20
CA LYS A 80 -16.56 -28.46 -9.30
C LYS A 80 -15.97 -29.82 -9.66
N LYS A 81 -15.85 -30.12 -10.97
CA LYS A 81 -15.19 -31.36 -11.42
C LYS A 81 -13.69 -31.35 -11.13
N LEU A 82 -13.09 -30.16 -11.12
CA LEU A 82 -11.66 -29.94 -10.93
C LEU A 82 -11.24 -29.72 -9.48
N GLU A 83 -12.17 -29.70 -8.51
CA GLU A 83 -11.87 -29.47 -7.08
C GLU A 83 -10.75 -30.34 -6.54
N CYS A 84 -10.69 -31.62 -6.94
CA CYS A 84 -9.61 -32.52 -6.53
C CYS A 84 -8.26 -32.13 -7.14
N SER A 85 -8.23 -31.82 -8.45
CA SER A 85 -7.01 -31.39 -9.14
C SER A 85 -6.50 -30.05 -8.61
N MET A 86 -7.42 -29.10 -8.37
CA MET A 86 -7.13 -27.82 -7.76
C MET A 86 -6.60 -27.98 -6.34
N CYS A 87 -7.24 -28.81 -5.51
CA CYS A 87 -6.75 -29.10 -4.16
C CYS A 87 -5.31 -29.62 -4.20
N LYS A 88 -5.02 -30.59 -5.07
CA LYS A 88 -3.67 -31.14 -5.16
C LYS A 88 -2.64 -30.10 -5.57
N ALA A 89 -2.96 -29.29 -6.58
CA ALA A 89 -2.09 -28.24 -7.09
C ALA A 89 -1.85 -27.15 -6.02
N VAL A 90 -2.91 -26.64 -5.39
CA VAL A 90 -2.80 -25.62 -4.33
C VAL A 90 -1.93 -26.13 -3.19
N ILE A 91 -2.18 -27.34 -2.68
CA ILE A 91 -1.41 -27.88 -1.55
C ILE A 91 0.04 -28.14 -1.93
N SER A 92 0.32 -28.69 -3.12
CA SER A 92 1.70 -28.95 -3.52
C SER A 92 2.49 -27.66 -3.69
N GLU A 93 1.90 -26.64 -4.32
CA GLU A 93 2.54 -25.34 -4.53
C GLU A 93 2.74 -24.60 -3.22
N MET A 94 1.72 -24.58 -2.36
CA MET A 94 1.80 -23.93 -1.06
C MET A 94 2.83 -24.60 -0.16
N HIS A 95 2.93 -25.93 -0.19
CA HIS A 95 3.98 -26.66 0.52
C HIS A 95 5.38 -26.34 -0.01
N MET A 96 5.55 -26.25 -1.33
CA MET A 96 6.85 -25.88 -1.93
C MET A 96 7.25 -24.46 -1.54
N GLU A 97 6.33 -23.50 -1.60
CA GLU A 97 6.64 -22.10 -1.34
C GLU A 97 6.97 -21.86 0.14
N VAL A 98 6.17 -22.41 1.05
CA VAL A 98 6.42 -22.35 2.49
C VAL A 98 7.77 -22.99 2.85
N SER A 99 8.11 -24.12 2.20
CA SER A 99 9.41 -24.78 2.39
C SER A 99 10.57 -23.98 1.79
N ARG A 100 10.39 -23.37 0.62
CA ARG A 100 11.41 -22.59 -0.09
C ARG A 100 11.77 -21.32 0.66
N HIS A 101 10.76 -20.65 1.21
CA HIS A 101 10.90 -19.38 1.93
C HIS A 101 11.13 -19.57 3.43
N SER A 102 11.26 -20.81 3.91
CA SER A 102 11.51 -21.12 5.33
C SER A 102 10.48 -20.47 6.27
N MET A 103 9.21 -20.38 5.84
CA MET A 103 8.10 -19.74 6.58
C MET A 103 7.62 -20.54 7.80
N THR A 104 8.45 -21.46 8.31
CA THR A 104 8.18 -22.23 9.53
C THR A 104 9.28 -22.07 10.58
N GLU A 105 10.35 -21.32 10.27
CA GLU A 105 11.46 -21.06 11.19
C GLU A 105 11.12 -19.96 12.20
N GLN A 106 11.69 -20.06 13.41
CA GLN A 106 11.38 -19.14 14.52
C GLN A 106 11.72 -17.69 14.15
N GLY A 107 10.69 -16.84 14.08
CA GLY A 107 10.81 -15.40 13.84
C GLY A 107 10.44 -14.92 12.43
N ALA A 108 10.24 -15.83 11.46
CA ALA A 108 9.96 -15.47 10.06
C ALA A 108 8.61 -15.98 9.52
N GLY A 109 7.89 -16.81 10.28
CA GLY A 109 6.69 -17.48 9.79
C GLY A 109 5.67 -17.87 10.85
N SER A 110 4.43 -17.40 10.69
CA SER A 110 3.24 -17.87 11.40
C SER A 110 2.24 -18.54 10.43
N GLU A 111 1.32 -19.33 10.98
CA GLU A 111 0.19 -19.87 10.19
C GLU A 111 -0.62 -18.76 9.51
N GLU A 112 -0.77 -17.62 10.19
CA GLU A 112 -1.44 -16.42 9.67
C GLU A 112 -0.72 -15.82 8.47
N GLN A 113 0.62 -15.75 8.50
CA GLN A 113 1.40 -15.28 7.34
C GLN A 113 1.28 -16.22 6.13
N ILE A 114 1.24 -17.53 6.36
CA ILE A 114 0.98 -18.50 5.30
C ILE A 114 -0.43 -18.31 4.72
N TRP A 115 -1.42 -18.03 5.57
CA TRP A 115 -2.79 -17.70 5.14
C TRP A 115 -2.85 -16.40 4.32
N GLU A 116 -2.13 -15.34 4.72
CA GLU A 116 -2.05 -14.08 3.97
C GLU A 116 -1.44 -14.26 2.57
N THR A 117 -0.54 -15.23 2.39
CA THR A 117 0.04 -15.56 1.06
C THR A 117 -0.89 -16.35 0.14
N SER A 118 -2.10 -16.72 0.59
CA SER A 118 -3.07 -17.48 -0.20
C SER A 118 -3.41 -16.83 -1.55
N ASN A 119 -3.59 -15.50 -1.60
CA ASN A 119 -3.84 -14.80 -2.86
C ASN A 119 -2.67 -14.88 -3.85
N ALA A 120 -1.43 -14.82 -3.34
CA ALA A 120 -0.23 -14.99 -4.16
C ALA A 120 -0.13 -16.41 -4.72
N MET A 121 -0.62 -17.41 -3.97
CA MET A 121 -0.66 -18.81 -4.41
C MET A 121 -1.51 -19.01 -5.67
N CYS A 122 -2.65 -18.33 -5.79
CA CYS A 122 -3.46 -18.41 -7.00
C CYS A 122 -2.74 -17.84 -8.23
N LEU A 123 -1.92 -16.80 -8.06
CA LEU A 123 -1.10 -16.27 -9.14
C LEU A 123 0.01 -17.24 -9.54
N ALA A 124 0.68 -17.87 -8.56
CA ALA A 124 1.67 -18.90 -8.82
C ALA A 124 1.06 -20.10 -9.58
N LEU A 125 -0.16 -20.51 -9.20
CA LEU A 125 -0.90 -21.55 -9.91
C LEU A 125 -1.26 -21.12 -11.33
N LEU A 126 -1.67 -19.88 -11.55
CA LEU A 126 -1.94 -19.36 -12.89
C LEU A 126 -0.69 -19.36 -13.76
N GLN A 127 0.51 -19.23 -13.20
CA GLN A 127 1.77 -19.32 -13.94
C GLN A 127 2.13 -20.77 -14.28
N LYS A 128 1.82 -21.73 -13.40
CA LYS A 128 2.23 -23.14 -13.54
C LYS A 128 1.18 -24.06 -14.17
N TYR A 129 -0.08 -23.66 -14.17
CA TYR A 129 -1.19 -24.49 -14.64
C TYR A 129 -2.07 -23.73 -15.61
N ARG A 130 -2.64 -24.47 -16.55
CA ARG A 130 -3.61 -24.00 -17.53
C ARG A 130 -4.92 -24.75 -17.35
N LEU A 131 -6.00 -23.99 -17.24
CA LEU A 131 -7.35 -24.53 -17.26
C LEU A 131 -7.77 -24.75 -18.71
N ASN A 132 -8.07 -26.00 -19.06
CA ASN A 132 -8.66 -26.33 -20.35
C ASN A 132 -10.17 -26.54 -20.19
N LEU A 133 -10.95 -25.73 -20.90
CA LEU A 133 -12.42 -25.84 -20.95
C LEU A 133 -12.91 -26.45 -22.27
N ASP A 134 -12.01 -26.65 -23.25
CA ASP A 134 -12.32 -27.26 -24.54
C ASP A 134 -12.39 -28.79 -24.35
N GLY A 135 -13.57 -29.30 -23.98
CA GLY A 135 -13.82 -30.74 -23.82
C GLY A 135 -14.05 -31.16 -22.36
N GLU A 136 -13.37 -32.23 -21.92
CA GLU A 136 -13.40 -32.61 -20.51
C GLU A 136 -12.52 -31.64 -19.70
N PRO A 137 -13.06 -30.92 -18.70
CA PRO A 137 -12.29 -29.93 -17.96
C PRO A 137 -11.05 -30.56 -17.32
N SER A 138 -9.87 -30.05 -17.68
CA SER A 138 -8.59 -30.49 -17.15
C SER A 138 -7.77 -29.31 -16.64
N LEU A 139 -6.87 -29.62 -15.69
CA LEU A 139 -5.87 -28.69 -15.21
C LEU A 139 -4.51 -29.23 -15.61
N ASP A 140 -3.92 -28.61 -16.62
CA ASP A 140 -2.70 -29.09 -17.26
C ASP A 140 -1.52 -28.26 -16.76
N ALA A 141 -0.41 -28.92 -16.38
CA ALA A 141 0.80 -28.21 -16.00
C ALA A 141 1.44 -27.57 -17.23
N LYS A 142 1.85 -26.31 -17.13
CA LYS A 142 2.60 -25.61 -18.17
C LYS A 142 4.03 -26.13 -18.20
N GLN A 143 4.63 -26.16 -19.39
CA GLN A 143 6.08 -26.25 -19.52
C GLN A 143 6.65 -24.84 -19.49
N ASP A 144 7.84 -24.67 -18.88
CA ASP A 144 8.46 -23.36 -18.69
C ASP A 144 8.63 -22.66 -20.06
N GLU A 145 8.15 -21.40 -20.19
CA GLU A 145 8.07 -20.53 -21.40
C GLU A 145 6.81 -20.59 -22.30
N ASP A 146 5.66 -21.05 -21.79
CA ASP A 146 4.48 -21.30 -22.64
C ASP A 146 3.43 -20.18 -22.70
N ASP A 147 3.45 -19.12 -21.87
CA ASP A 147 2.29 -18.19 -21.85
C ASP A 147 2.16 -17.29 -23.07
N GLU A 148 3.27 -16.69 -23.54
CA GLU A 148 3.25 -15.90 -24.77
C GLU A 148 3.05 -16.81 -26.00
N THR A 149 3.68 -17.98 -26.02
CA THR A 149 3.55 -18.97 -27.09
C THR A 149 2.13 -19.55 -27.17
N ALA A 150 1.52 -19.89 -26.04
CA ALA A 150 0.15 -20.37 -25.94
C ALA A 150 -0.87 -19.29 -26.30
N MET A 151 -0.63 -18.03 -25.89
CA MET A 151 -1.47 -16.91 -26.25
C MET A 151 -1.37 -16.62 -27.75
N ALA A 152 -0.16 -16.66 -28.32
CA ALA A 152 0.06 -16.51 -29.77
C ALA A 152 -0.59 -17.66 -30.56
N ALA A 153 -0.51 -18.90 -30.08
CA ALA A 153 -1.17 -20.05 -30.70
C ALA A 153 -2.70 -19.96 -30.59
N ALA A 154 -3.24 -19.49 -29.46
CA ALA A 154 -4.66 -19.24 -29.29
C ALA A 154 -5.14 -18.10 -30.20
N ALA A 155 -4.35 -17.03 -30.34
CA ALA A 155 -4.63 -15.94 -31.27
C ALA A 155 -4.60 -16.41 -32.73
N ALA A 156 -3.63 -17.24 -33.12
CA ALA A 156 -3.56 -17.84 -34.45
C ALA A 156 -4.76 -18.77 -34.76
N GLN A 157 -5.40 -19.34 -33.74
CA GLN A 157 -6.61 -20.15 -33.86
C GLN A 157 -7.91 -19.34 -33.65
N GLY A 158 -7.84 -18.03 -33.45
CA GLY A 158 -9.01 -17.18 -33.16
C GLY A 158 -9.68 -17.46 -31.81
N LYS A 159 -8.97 -18.09 -30.85
CA LYS A 159 -9.46 -18.51 -29.53
C LYS A 159 -8.88 -17.68 -28.38
N GLN A 160 -8.37 -16.49 -28.64
CA GLN A 160 -7.73 -15.63 -27.63
C GLN A 160 -8.68 -15.30 -26.46
N ASP A 161 -9.95 -15.01 -26.75
CA ASP A 161 -10.94 -14.70 -25.72
C ASP A 161 -11.23 -15.89 -24.80
N ASN A 162 -11.28 -17.10 -25.36
CA ASN A 162 -11.47 -18.33 -24.58
C ASN A 162 -10.28 -18.63 -23.68
N PHE A 163 -9.06 -18.29 -24.13
CA PHE A 163 -7.86 -18.42 -23.32
C PHE A 163 -7.90 -17.46 -22.11
N MET A 164 -8.16 -16.18 -22.36
CA MET A 164 -8.29 -15.16 -21.31
C MET A 164 -9.43 -15.49 -20.34
N ARG A 165 -10.57 -15.96 -20.87
CA ARG A 165 -11.71 -16.39 -20.06
C ARG A 165 -11.33 -17.57 -19.17
N SER A 166 -10.64 -18.58 -19.69
CA SER A 166 -10.21 -19.75 -18.91
C SER A 166 -9.24 -19.36 -17.79
N MET A 167 -8.34 -18.41 -18.04
CA MET A 167 -7.45 -17.87 -17.02
C MET A 167 -8.22 -17.13 -15.90
N LEU A 168 -9.20 -16.31 -16.26
CA LEU A 168 -10.07 -15.63 -15.30
C LEU A 168 -10.92 -16.61 -14.48
N VAL A 169 -11.50 -17.62 -15.13
CA VAL A 169 -12.28 -18.69 -14.48
C VAL A 169 -11.40 -19.45 -13.50
N PHE A 170 -10.16 -19.77 -13.88
CA PHE A 170 -9.23 -20.47 -13.00
C PHE A 170 -8.82 -19.63 -11.80
N LYS A 171 -8.51 -18.33 -12.00
CA LYS A 171 -8.22 -17.38 -10.91
C LYS A 171 -9.36 -17.34 -9.89
N MET A 172 -10.58 -17.11 -10.37
CA MET A 172 -11.78 -17.04 -9.53
C MET A 172 -12.04 -18.36 -8.81
N GLY A 173 -11.86 -19.49 -9.50
CA GLY A 173 -11.99 -20.81 -8.88
C GLY A 173 -10.98 -21.04 -7.77
N CYS A 174 -9.71 -20.69 -8.00
CA CYS A 174 -8.67 -20.82 -6.99
C CYS A 174 -8.95 -19.94 -5.76
N GLN A 175 -9.36 -18.69 -5.97
CA GLN A 175 -9.72 -17.79 -4.86
C GLN A 175 -10.89 -18.35 -4.05
N GLN A 176 -11.96 -18.79 -4.72
CA GLN A 176 -13.10 -19.42 -4.05
C GLN A 176 -12.68 -20.67 -3.25
N TRP A 177 -11.79 -21.49 -3.81
CA TRP A 177 -11.28 -22.68 -3.13
C TRP A 177 -10.49 -22.33 -1.87
N LEU A 178 -9.64 -21.30 -1.94
CA LEU A 178 -8.88 -20.82 -0.78
C LEU A 178 -9.76 -20.17 0.28
N GLU A 179 -10.83 -19.46 -0.11
CA GLU A 179 -11.83 -18.97 0.85
C GLU A 179 -12.55 -20.11 1.58
N ASP A 180 -12.75 -21.25 0.91
CA ASP A 180 -13.46 -22.41 1.47
C ASP A 180 -12.60 -23.28 2.38
N TYR A 181 -11.34 -23.48 2.01
CA TYR A 181 -10.45 -24.46 2.63
C TYR A 181 -9.15 -23.88 3.15
N GLY A 182 -8.88 -22.60 2.92
CA GLY A 182 -7.52 -22.13 3.01
C GLY A 182 -7.02 -21.90 4.44
N SER A 183 -7.91 -21.66 5.41
CA SER A 183 -7.56 -21.71 6.84
C SER A 183 -7.15 -23.12 7.28
N ASP A 184 -7.89 -24.16 6.87
CA ASP A 184 -7.51 -25.55 7.15
C ASP A 184 -6.21 -25.94 6.41
N THR A 185 -6.03 -25.37 5.22
CA THR A 185 -4.87 -25.58 4.36
C THR A 185 -3.61 -24.96 4.94
N SER A 186 -3.66 -23.70 5.40
CA SER A 186 -2.49 -22.99 5.95
C SER A 186 -1.97 -23.69 7.21
N GLY A 187 -2.86 -24.08 8.12
CA GLY A 187 -2.49 -24.84 9.32
C GLY A 187 -1.90 -26.21 8.98
N TYR A 188 -2.49 -26.93 8.02
CA TYR A 188 -1.96 -28.21 7.57
C TYR A 188 -0.57 -28.08 6.93
N VAL A 189 -0.39 -27.14 6.00
CA VAL A 189 0.88 -26.92 5.30
C VAL A 189 1.96 -26.46 6.27
N TYR A 190 1.65 -25.52 7.16
CA TYR A 190 2.58 -25.09 8.22
C TYR A 190 3.11 -26.29 9.01
N LYS A 191 2.21 -27.15 9.48
CA LYS A 191 2.57 -28.34 10.24
C LYS A 191 3.38 -29.34 9.41
N SER A 192 2.93 -29.65 8.19
CA SER A 192 3.60 -30.59 7.29
C SER A 192 5.05 -30.18 6.99
N VAL A 193 5.27 -28.90 6.67
CA VAL A 193 6.60 -28.36 6.37
C VAL A 193 7.48 -28.31 7.62
N LYS A 194 6.92 -27.84 8.75
CA LYS A 194 7.64 -27.73 10.02
C LYS A 194 8.13 -29.09 10.53
N GLU A 195 7.28 -30.11 10.44
CA GLU A 195 7.60 -31.47 10.89
C GLU A 195 8.41 -32.24 9.83
N ARG A 196 8.55 -31.71 8.60
CA ARG A 196 9.27 -32.31 7.44
C ARG A 196 8.81 -33.74 7.13
N VAL A 197 7.53 -34.03 7.36
CA VAL A 197 7.00 -35.41 7.33
C VAL A 197 6.74 -35.87 5.89
N GLN A 198 6.45 -34.95 4.97
CA GLN A 198 5.92 -35.30 3.64
C GLN A 198 6.56 -34.50 2.52
N SER A 199 6.64 -35.14 1.34
CA SER A 199 6.89 -34.42 0.09
C SER A 199 5.65 -33.59 -0.28
N PRO A 200 5.79 -32.53 -1.11
CA PRO A 200 4.65 -31.73 -1.55
C PRO A 200 3.50 -32.56 -2.15
N ALA A 201 3.82 -33.58 -2.93
CA ALA A 201 2.84 -34.50 -3.51
C ALA A 201 2.18 -35.39 -2.45
N GLY A 202 2.94 -35.84 -1.43
CA GLY A 202 2.40 -36.60 -0.29
C GLY A 202 1.44 -35.77 0.56
N ALA A 203 1.82 -34.51 0.85
CA ALA A 203 1.00 -33.54 1.57
C ALA A 203 -0.32 -33.25 0.84
N ALA A 204 -0.25 -33.03 -0.47
CA ALA A 204 -1.43 -32.86 -1.32
C ALA A 204 -2.34 -34.09 -1.29
N GLN A 205 -1.79 -35.30 -1.37
CA GLN A 205 -2.57 -36.52 -1.35
C GLN A 205 -3.26 -36.74 0.00
N GLU A 206 -2.56 -36.57 1.11
CA GLU A 206 -3.14 -36.72 2.44
C GLU A 206 -4.25 -35.69 2.70
N PHE A 207 -3.97 -34.40 2.48
CA PHE A 207 -4.95 -33.35 2.74
C PHE A 207 -6.22 -33.51 1.88
N CYS A 208 -6.05 -33.68 0.57
CA CYS A 208 -7.17 -33.73 -0.37
C CYS A 208 -8.01 -35.01 -0.27
N VAL A 209 -7.42 -36.13 0.19
CA VAL A 209 -8.14 -37.41 0.36
C VAL A 209 -8.69 -37.58 1.77
N ARG A 210 -7.91 -37.26 2.81
CA ARG A 210 -8.25 -37.57 4.21
C ARG A 210 -8.91 -36.40 4.93
N SER A 211 -8.35 -35.20 4.81
CA SER A 211 -8.82 -34.02 5.53
C SER A 211 -10.09 -33.46 4.90
N VAL A 212 -10.05 -33.16 3.60
CA VAL A 212 -11.15 -32.48 2.90
C VAL A 212 -12.01 -33.45 2.07
N LYS A 213 -11.49 -34.65 1.77
CA LYS A 213 -12.19 -35.73 1.03
C LYS A 213 -12.65 -35.35 -0.38
N LEU A 214 -12.00 -34.37 -1.01
CA LEU A 214 -12.27 -33.94 -2.38
C LEU A 214 -11.86 -35.01 -3.42
N CYS A 215 -10.85 -35.83 -3.10
CA CYS A 215 -10.25 -36.78 -4.03
C CYS A 215 -10.67 -38.26 -3.85
N GLY A 216 -11.81 -38.55 -3.22
CA GLY A 216 -12.25 -39.91 -2.90
C GLY A 216 -13.53 -40.41 -3.62
N LYS A 217 -13.55 -41.69 -4.02
CA LYS A 217 -14.78 -42.42 -4.48
C LYS A 217 -15.68 -42.79 -3.29
N GLY A 218 -16.17 -41.79 -2.54
CA GLY A 218 -16.91 -41.98 -1.29
C GLY A 218 -18.36 -41.52 -1.35
N ALA A 219 -19.24 -42.20 -2.09
CA ALA A 219 -20.65 -41.84 -2.26
C ALA A 219 -21.48 -41.81 -0.94
N LYS A 220 -20.97 -42.36 0.18
CA LYS A 220 -21.68 -42.38 1.47
C LYS A 220 -21.34 -41.21 2.41
N GLY A 221 -20.29 -40.42 2.14
CA GLY A 221 -19.98 -39.18 2.88
C GLY A 221 -20.64 -37.93 2.32
N LYS A 222 -20.96 -37.97 1.01
CA LYS A 222 -21.47 -36.83 0.22
C LYS A 222 -22.73 -36.19 0.80
N LYS A 223 -23.65 -36.97 1.38
CA LYS A 223 -24.91 -36.46 1.95
C LYS A 223 -24.74 -35.69 3.27
N LYS A 224 -23.73 -36.04 4.08
CA LYS A 224 -23.39 -35.31 5.32
C LYS A 224 -22.55 -34.08 5.01
N GLN A 225 -21.70 -34.17 3.99
CA GLN A 225 -20.89 -33.05 3.49
C GLN A 225 -21.75 -32.01 2.77
N GLU A 226 -22.66 -32.40 1.87
CA GLU A 226 -23.65 -31.50 1.25
C GLU A 226 -24.52 -30.81 2.30
N LYS A 227 -24.87 -31.49 3.40
CA LYS A 227 -25.63 -30.87 4.50
C LYS A 227 -24.80 -29.82 5.23
N ALA A 228 -23.55 -30.12 5.56
CA ALA A 228 -22.64 -29.18 6.22
C ALA A 228 -22.23 -28.01 5.31
N GLU A 229 -22.03 -28.27 4.02
CA GLU A 229 -21.75 -27.27 3.00
C GLU A 229 -22.96 -26.36 2.78
N LYS A 230 -24.17 -26.93 2.69
CA LYS A 230 -25.43 -26.15 2.59
C LYS A 230 -25.67 -25.30 3.85
N GLU A 231 -25.29 -25.79 5.02
CA GLU A 231 -25.40 -25.07 6.29
C GLU A 231 -24.37 -23.93 6.38
N ARG A 232 -23.11 -24.17 5.97
CA ARG A 232 -22.07 -23.13 5.82
C ARG A 232 -22.48 -22.08 4.79
N LEU A 233 -22.99 -22.49 3.63
CA LEU A 233 -23.44 -21.58 2.59
C LEU A 233 -24.60 -20.72 3.10
N ALA A 234 -25.58 -21.33 3.78
CA ALA A 234 -26.71 -20.60 4.39
C ALA A 234 -26.26 -19.63 5.50
N GLN A 235 -25.25 -20.01 6.30
CA GLN A 235 -24.67 -19.13 7.32
C GLN A 235 -23.94 -17.95 6.70
N ARG A 236 -23.22 -18.16 5.59
CA ARG A 236 -22.57 -17.09 4.81
C ARG A 236 -23.59 -16.19 4.12
N THR A 237 -24.64 -16.74 3.50
CA THR A 237 -25.71 -15.93 2.92
C THR A 237 -26.40 -15.10 3.99
N LYS A 238 -26.59 -15.63 5.20
CA LYS A 238 -27.10 -14.85 6.34
C LYS A 238 -26.13 -13.77 6.80
N MET A 239 -24.82 -14.04 6.88
CA MET A 239 -23.84 -13.01 7.25
C MET A 239 -23.74 -11.92 6.19
N ALA A 240 -23.68 -12.29 4.90
CA ALA A 240 -23.69 -11.35 3.78
C ALA A 240 -24.98 -10.53 3.75
N GLN A 241 -26.15 -11.15 3.98
CA GLN A 241 -27.42 -10.42 4.08
C GLN A 241 -27.45 -9.50 5.31
N ASN A 242 -26.86 -9.90 6.44
CA ASN A 242 -26.77 -9.05 7.62
C ASN A 242 -25.80 -7.88 7.42
N GLU A 243 -24.69 -8.11 6.71
CA GLU A 243 -23.70 -7.08 6.36
C GLU A 243 -24.26 -6.11 5.32
N GLU A 244 -24.91 -6.62 4.29
CA GLU A 244 -25.64 -5.83 3.28
C GLU A 244 -26.78 -5.04 3.94
N ALA A 245 -27.55 -5.64 4.87
CA ALA A 245 -28.57 -4.93 5.62
C ALA A 245 -27.98 -3.90 6.60
N ALA A 246 -26.79 -4.13 7.16
CA ALA A 246 -26.08 -3.17 8.00
C ALA A 246 -25.52 -2.01 7.15
N GLU A 247 -25.01 -2.31 5.97
CA GLU A 247 -24.54 -1.31 5.00
C GLU A 247 -25.70 -0.51 4.42
N GLU A 248 -26.84 -1.15 4.13
CA GLU A 248 -28.05 -0.48 3.65
C GLU A 248 -28.68 0.40 4.74
N LYS A 249 -28.65 -0.04 6.01
CA LYS A 249 -29.01 0.81 7.15
C LYS A 249 -28.07 2.01 7.26
N ARG A 250 -26.75 1.80 7.16
CA ARG A 250 -25.76 2.89 7.12
C ARG A 250 -25.99 3.84 5.95
N LYS A 251 -26.33 3.33 4.76
CA LYS A 251 -26.67 4.14 3.58
C LYS A 251 -27.96 4.93 3.80
N LYS A 252 -28.98 4.36 4.44
CA LYS A 252 -30.24 5.05 4.75
C LYS A 252 -30.09 6.10 5.85
N ASP A 253 -29.23 5.84 6.82
CA ASP A 253 -28.91 6.76 7.92
C ASP A 253 -27.89 7.84 7.50
N ASP A 254 -27.25 7.70 6.33
CA ASP A 254 -26.35 8.71 5.78
C ASP A 254 -27.17 9.87 5.17
N PRO A 255 -27.14 11.07 5.79
CA PRO A 255 -27.85 12.23 5.26
C PRO A 255 -27.37 12.66 3.87
N MET A 256 -26.24 12.13 3.38
CA MET A 256 -25.72 12.39 2.04
C MET A 256 -26.24 11.43 0.96
N SER A 257 -26.91 10.34 1.34
CA SER A 257 -27.48 9.38 0.38
C SER A 257 -28.61 9.96 -0.47
N SER A 258 -29.34 10.94 0.08
CA SER A 258 -30.43 11.66 -0.58
C SER A 258 -29.96 12.74 -1.57
N LEU A 259 -28.66 13.01 -1.66
CA LEU A 259 -28.14 14.02 -2.59
C LEU A 259 -28.07 13.48 -4.03
N PRO A 260 -28.32 14.32 -5.05
CA PRO A 260 -28.04 13.99 -6.44
C PRO A 260 -26.57 13.62 -6.64
N ASP A 261 -26.26 12.70 -7.55
CA ASP A 261 -24.88 12.22 -7.76
C ASP A 261 -23.92 13.35 -8.17
N ASP A 262 -24.38 14.34 -8.93
CA ASP A 262 -23.59 15.53 -9.28
C ASP A 262 -23.17 16.34 -8.03
N SER A 263 -24.03 16.40 -7.01
CA SER A 263 -23.70 17.07 -5.74
C SER A 263 -22.69 16.25 -4.92
N LYS A 264 -22.77 14.92 -4.98
CA LYS A 264 -21.80 14.03 -4.31
C LYS A 264 -20.40 14.20 -4.88
N PHE A 265 -20.26 14.19 -6.21
CA PHE A 265 -18.96 14.43 -6.86
C PHE A 265 -18.43 15.84 -6.59
N GLY A 266 -19.32 16.84 -6.57
CA GLY A 266 -18.94 18.21 -6.20
C GLY A 266 -18.39 18.31 -4.79
N ILE A 267 -19.05 17.69 -3.81
CA ILE A 267 -18.61 17.67 -2.41
C ILE A 267 -17.34 16.84 -2.24
N GLN A 268 -17.23 15.68 -2.90
CA GLN A 268 -16.03 14.86 -2.87
C GLN A 268 -14.80 15.67 -3.33
N ARG A 269 -14.92 16.37 -4.46
CA ARG A 269 -13.85 17.23 -4.98
C ARG A 269 -13.50 18.38 -4.03
N LEU A 270 -14.50 18.94 -3.36
CA LEU A 270 -14.31 19.98 -2.35
C LEU A 270 -13.50 19.44 -1.15
N LEU A 271 -13.80 18.23 -0.69
CA LEU A 271 -13.10 17.59 0.42
C LEU A 271 -11.66 17.21 0.05
N GLU A 272 -11.45 16.68 -1.15
CA GLU A 272 -10.10 16.40 -1.69
C GLU A 272 -9.27 17.69 -1.76
N MET A 273 -9.87 18.78 -2.26
CA MET A 273 -9.20 20.08 -2.32
C MET A 273 -8.89 20.64 -0.93
N ALA A 274 -9.79 20.47 0.05
CA ALA A 274 -9.54 20.93 1.42
C ALA A 274 -8.41 20.14 2.11
N ARG A 275 -8.27 18.86 1.76
CA ARG A 275 -7.19 17.99 2.25
C ARG A 275 -5.85 18.36 1.62
N ASP A 276 -5.83 18.56 0.30
CA ASP A 276 -4.59 18.72 -0.46
C ASP A 276 -4.11 20.19 -0.46
N ASP A 277 -5.02 21.16 -0.48
CA ASP A 277 -4.76 22.60 -0.40
C ASP A 277 -5.67 23.29 0.64
N PRO A 278 -5.34 23.17 1.95
CA PRO A 278 -6.14 23.80 3.00
C PRO A 278 -6.15 25.33 2.91
N LEU A 279 -5.22 25.94 2.16
CA LEU A 279 -5.20 27.39 1.97
C LEU A 279 -6.31 27.85 1.03
N HIS A 280 -6.87 26.99 0.19
CA HIS A 280 -7.90 27.37 -0.78
C HIS A 280 -9.11 28.05 -0.12
N TYR A 281 -9.49 27.56 1.06
CA TYR A 281 -10.70 27.97 1.80
C TYR A 281 -10.47 29.06 2.86
N MET A 282 -9.23 29.53 3.03
CA MET A 282 -8.92 30.60 3.96
C MET A 282 -9.16 31.97 3.31
N ASP A 283 -9.34 33.02 4.11
CA ASP A 283 -9.35 34.38 3.58
C ASP A 283 -7.94 34.80 3.12
N GLU A 284 -7.86 35.73 2.16
CA GLU A 284 -6.57 36.16 1.58
C GLU A 284 -5.59 36.76 2.60
N ALA A 285 -6.10 37.42 3.64
CA ALA A 285 -5.23 37.96 4.69
C ALA A 285 -4.59 36.83 5.49
N THR A 286 -5.34 35.76 5.79
CA THR A 286 -4.83 34.56 6.44
C THR A 286 -3.88 33.78 5.55
N LYS A 287 -4.19 33.59 4.25
CA LYS A 287 -3.27 32.98 3.29
C LYS A 287 -1.92 33.71 3.25
N GLY A 288 -1.93 35.04 3.20
CA GLY A 288 -0.73 35.86 3.23
C GLY A 288 0.10 35.69 4.51
N ARG A 289 -0.55 35.59 5.67
CA ARG A 289 0.14 35.28 6.95
C ARG A 289 0.76 33.89 6.91
N VAL A 290 0.04 32.88 6.44
CA VAL A 290 0.56 31.50 6.39
C VAL A 290 1.74 31.37 5.43
N GLN A 291 1.67 31.99 4.25
CA GLN A 291 2.77 32.01 3.29
C GLN A 291 4.02 32.71 3.85
N THR A 292 3.84 33.84 4.52
CA THR A 292 4.94 34.56 5.19
C THR A 292 5.56 33.70 6.30
N ALA A 293 4.73 33.12 7.16
CA ALA A 293 5.17 32.22 8.23
C ALA A 293 5.92 30.99 7.69
N ARG A 294 5.49 30.41 6.57
CA ARG A 294 6.18 29.28 5.93
C ARG A 294 7.61 29.60 5.55
N GLY A 295 7.89 30.82 5.06
CA GLY A 295 9.25 31.28 4.77
C GLY A 295 10.08 31.45 6.03
N ASP A 296 9.53 32.17 7.01
CA ASP A 296 10.23 32.52 8.26
C ASP A 296 10.55 31.30 9.14
N LEU A 297 9.66 30.30 9.18
CA LEU A 297 9.71 29.19 10.12
C LEU A 297 10.51 27.98 9.62
N ARG A 298 10.94 27.94 8.34
CA ARG A 298 11.59 26.74 7.74
C ARG A 298 12.70 26.17 8.61
N CYS A 299 13.63 27.02 9.03
CA CYS A 299 14.79 26.59 9.82
C CYS A 299 14.39 26.12 11.22
N ASP A 300 13.45 26.81 11.86
CA ASP A 300 12.99 26.48 13.20
C ASP A 300 12.23 25.15 13.22
N VAL A 301 11.36 24.92 12.22
CA VAL A 301 10.58 23.69 12.07
C VAL A 301 11.48 22.52 11.71
N CYS A 302 12.42 22.67 10.77
CA CYS A 302 13.36 21.61 10.40
C CYS A 302 14.18 21.13 11.61
N ARG A 303 14.70 22.08 12.39
CA ARG A 303 15.41 21.77 13.64
C ARG A 303 14.54 20.99 14.60
N LYS A 304 13.27 21.38 14.77
CA LYS A 304 12.36 20.69 15.70
C LYS A 304 11.95 19.31 15.23
N VAL A 305 11.64 19.16 13.95
CA VAL A 305 11.36 17.85 13.35
C VAL A 305 12.51 16.88 13.60
N LEU A 306 13.75 17.30 13.32
CA LEU A 306 14.94 16.47 13.56
C LEU A 306 15.18 16.16 15.04
N GLU A 307 14.99 17.15 15.92
CA GLU A 307 15.07 16.92 17.38
C GLU A 307 14.06 15.88 17.84
N GLU A 308 12.83 15.91 17.31
CA GLU A 308 11.79 14.94 17.67
C GLU A 308 12.07 13.55 17.10
N THR A 309 12.46 13.43 15.82
CA THR A 309 12.85 12.14 15.22
C THR A 309 13.97 11.49 16.03
N VAL A 310 14.99 12.26 16.41
CA VAL A 310 16.09 11.76 17.25
C VAL A 310 15.59 11.34 18.63
N SER A 311 14.67 12.11 19.23
CA SER A 311 14.10 11.77 20.53
C SER A 311 13.28 10.47 20.53
N GLU A 312 12.66 10.11 19.40
CA GLU A 312 11.90 8.87 19.23
C GLU A 312 12.82 7.65 18.97
N VAL A 313 13.98 7.87 18.35
CA VAL A 313 14.88 6.79 17.92
C VAL A 313 15.92 6.45 18.97
N LEU A 314 16.48 7.45 19.66
CA LEU A 314 17.54 7.25 20.65
C LEU A 314 17.18 6.31 21.81
N PRO A 315 15.93 6.26 22.31
CA PRO A 315 15.56 5.29 23.35
C PRO A 315 15.54 3.84 22.85
N LYS A 316 15.38 3.61 21.54
CA LYS A 316 15.34 2.25 20.97
C LYS A 316 16.72 1.60 21.01
N PRO A 317 16.84 0.28 21.22
CA PRO A 317 18.12 -0.41 21.19
C PRO A 317 18.76 -0.31 19.79
N LYS A 318 20.10 -0.30 19.71
CA LYS A 318 20.82 -0.12 18.43
C LYS A 318 20.43 -1.15 17.35
N SER A 319 20.08 -2.37 17.75
CA SER A 319 19.62 -3.43 16.85
C SER A 319 18.28 -3.14 16.17
N LEU A 320 17.48 -2.21 16.71
CA LEU A 320 16.19 -1.77 16.18
C LEU A 320 16.26 -0.35 15.61
N ARG A 321 17.46 0.12 15.26
CA ARG A 321 17.66 1.40 14.57
C ARG A 321 18.05 1.09 13.14
N SER A 322 17.08 0.73 12.31
CA SER A 322 17.28 0.62 10.87
C SER A 322 17.03 1.98 10.19
N GLU A 323 17.60 2.17 9.01
CA GLU A 323 17.26 3.30 8.15
C GLU A 323 15.75 3.30 7.80
N HIS A 324 15.17 2.12 7.60
CA HIS A 324 13.74 1.97 7.35
C HIS A 324 12.88 2.51 8.51
N ASP A 325 13.26 2.24 9.77
CA ASP A 325 12.55 2.80 10.93
C ASP A 325 12.61 4.32 10.95
N LEU A 326 13.75 4.91 10.55
CA LEU A 326 13.90 6.36 10.44
C LEU A 326 13.03 6.93 9.34
N LEU A 327 12.99 6.27 8.18
CA LEU A 327 12.14 6.65 7.06
C LEU A 327 10.67 6.69 7.49
N THR A 328 10.17 5.62 8.11
CA THR A 328 8.79 5.54 8.58
C THR A 328 8.45 6.61 9.63
N ILE A 329 9.39 6.95 10.52
CA ILE A 329 9.19 8.05 11.48
C ILE A 329 9.14 9.39 10.73
N MET A 330 10.05 9.62 9.78
CA MET A 330 10.12 10.86 9.01
C MET A 330 8.90 11.07 8.10
N GLU A 331 8.35 10.02 7.51
CA GLU A 331 7.11 10.09 6.72
C GLU A 331 5.92 10.57 7.59
N LYS A 332 5.88 10.14 8.85
CA LYS A 332 4.77 10.42 9.77
C LYS A 332 5.00 11.63 10.67
N ILE A 333 6.19 12.23 10.67
CA ILE A 333 6.55 13.29 11.64
C ILE A 333 5.76 14.59 11.45
N CYS A 334 5.25 14.82 10.24
CA CYS A 334 4.39 15.95 9.91
C CYS A 334 2.90 15.64 10.10
N GLU A 335 2.55 14.44 10.57
CA GLU A 335 1.17 13.97 10.74
C GLU A 335 0.87 13.59 12.19
N GLY A 336 -0.35 13.86 12.62
CA GLY A 336 -0.83 13.60 13.98
C GLY A 336 -1.58 12.28 14.14
N GLY A 337 -1.80 11.56 13.04
CA GLY A 337 -2.70 10.41 12.94
C GLY A 337 -4.04 10.75 12.30
N PRO A 338 -4.89 9.74 12.06
CA PRO A 338 -6.21 9.93 11.45
C PRO A 338 -7.13 10.74 12.36
N ASP A 339 -7.94 11.61 11.77
CA ASP A 339 -9.00 12.30 12.49
C ASP A 339 -10.27 11.43 12.49
N LEU A 340 -10.64 10.88 13.64
CA LEU A 340 -11.83 10.05 13.79
C LEU A 340 -13.10 10.85 14.13
N SER A 341 -13.00 12.17 14.32
CA SER A 341 -14.18 13.02 14.59
C SER A 341 -15.01 13.30 13.34
N ILE A 342 -14.37 13.21 12.17
CA ILE A 342 -15.00 13.41 10.88
C ILE A 342 -15.10 12.02 10.23
N PRO A 343 -16.30 11.52 9.93
CA PRO A 343 -16.43 10.25 9.23
C PRO A 343 -15.88 10.38 7.80
N ASN A 344 -15.44 9.27 7.23
CA ASN A 344 -15.02 9.23 5.83
C ASN A 344 -16.25 9.50 4.93
N TYR A 345 -16.22 10.60 4.19
CA TYR A 345 -17.28 10.99 3.26
C TYR A 345 -16.83 10.72 1.83
N PHE A 346 -17.63 9.97 1.07
CA PHE A 346 -17.38 9.67 -0.35
C PHE A 346 -16.02 9.00 -0.64
N GLY A 347 -15.47 8.26 0.32
CA GLY A 347 -14.14 7.63 0.19
C GLY A 347 -12.97 8.60 0.42
N VAL A 348 -13.25 9.87 0.74
CA VAL A 348 -12.24 10.87 1.06
C VAL A 348 -12.02 10.85 2.57
N GLU A 349 -10.83 10.42 2.96
CA GLU A 349 -10.39 10.48 4.35
C GLU A 349 -10.24 11.94 4.79
N PRO A 350 -10.66 12.26 6.03
CA PRO A 350 -10.47 13.60 6.56
C PRO A 350 -8.98 13.95 6.65
N PRO A 351 -8.62 15.25 6.61
CA PRO A 351 -7.25 15.66 6.82
C PRO A 351 -6.70 15.10 8.14
N PRO A 352 -5.44 14.60 8.15
CA PRO A 352 -4.86 14.09 9.38
C PRO A 352 -4.74 15.20 10.41
N LEU A 353 -4.74 14.81 11.68
CA LEU A 353 -4.51 15.75 12.77
C LEU A 353 -3.13 16.41 12.62
N PRO A 354 -2.93 17.63 13.17
CA PRO A 354 -1.62 18.26 13.22
C PRO A 354 -0.60 17.38 13.95
N ALA A 355 0.66 17.43 13.53
CA ALA A 355 1.73 16.64 14.12
C ALA A 355 1.83 16.82 15.66
N LYS A 356 2.14 15.75 16.39
CA LYS A 356 2.19 15.76 17.87
C LYS A 356 3.15 16.80 18.44
N TRP A 357 4.21 17.14 17.71
CA TRP A 357 5.16 18.15 18.16
C TRP A 357 4.57 19.57 18.12
N THR A 358 3.56 19.85 17.29
CA THR A 358 2.89 21.16 17.29
C THR A 358 2.14 21.43 18.59
N ASP A 359 1.80 20.41 19.38
CA ASP A 359 1.19 20.60 20.71
C ASP A 359 2.15 21.25 21.73
N ARG A 360 3.45 21.27 21.42
CA ARG A 360 4.51 21.86 22.26
C ARG A 360 5.01 23.21 21.74
N TRP A 361 4.72 23.56 20.49
CA TRP A 361 5.34 24.68 19.79
C TRP A 361 4.30 25.47 19.01
N ARG A 362 4.44 26.79 18.95
CA ARG A 362 3.55 27.65 18.17
C ARG A 362 4.32 28.75 17.45
N PRO A 363 3.86 29.18 16.26
CA PRO A 363 4.41 30.34 15.60
C PRO A 363 3.97 31.61 16.36
N LYS A 364 4.90 32.54 16.56
CA LYS A 364 4.61 33.85 17.13
C LYS A 364 5.31 34.92 16.31
N LEU A 365 4.55 35.92 15.85
CA LEU A 365 5.13 37.09 15.19
C LEU A 365 5.97 37.90 16.20
N ASP A 366 7.27 38.01 15.92
CA ASP A 366 8.15 38.90 16.67
C ASP A 366 8.05 40.31 16.08
N LYS A 367 7.34 41.19 16.79
CA LYS A 367 7.10 42.57 16.34
C LYS A 367 8.37 43.37 16.09
N LYS A 368 9.49 43.00 16.71
CA LYS A 368 10.77 43.72 16.55
C LYS A 368 11.48 43.31 15.26
N LEU A 369 11.39 42.04 14.90
CA LEU A 369 12.06 41.47 13.72
C LEU A 369 11.13 41.39 12.51
N ASN A 370 9.84 41.69 12.69
CA ASN A 370 8.78 41.54 11.70
C ASN A 370 8.79 40.16 11.02
N ARG A 371 9.06 39.10 11.80
CA ARG A 371 9.13 37.72 11.32
C ARG A 371 8.48 36.75 12.30
N TYR A 372 7.96 35.64 11.80
CA TYR A 372 7.49 34.56 12.65
C TYR A 372 8.66 33.79 13.26
N VAL A 373 8.54 33.49 14.55
CA VAL A 373 9.51 32.65 15.27
C VAL A 373 8.78 31.54 16.03
N LEU A 374 9.40 30.37 16.10
CA LEU A 374 8.81 29.25 16.81
C LEU A 374 9.05 29.38 18.32
N LYS A 375 7.97 29.43 19.12
CA LYS A 375 8.04 29.53 20.58
C LYS A 375 7.34 28.36 21.26
N ALA A 376 7.82 27.98 22.44
CA ALA A 376 7.18 26.96 23.25
C ALA A 376 5.76 27.40 23.65
N MET A 377 4.82 26.46 23.61
CA MET A 377 3.47 26.70 24.09
C MET A 377 3.42 26.82 25.62
N PRO A 378 2.54 27.70 26.17
CA PRO A 378 2.31 27.75 27.60
C PRO A 378 1.81 26.40 28.13
N LYS A 379 2.22 26.03 29.36
CA LYS A 379 1.86 24.74 29.99
C LYS A 379 0.35 24.48 29.99
N LYS A 380 -0.48 25.50 30.22
CA LYS A 380 -1.94 25.39 30.21
C LYS A 380 -2.50 25.06 28.82
N SER A 381 -2.03 25.74 27.78
CA SER A 381 -2.42 25.48 26.39
C SER A 381 -1.99 24.09 25.94
N ARG A 382 -0.77 23.67 26.30
CA ARG A 382 -0.29 22.31 26.04
C ARG A 382 -1.19 21.25 26.68
N GLN A 383 -1.58 21.42 27.95
CA GLN A 383 -2.51 20.50 28.61
C GLN A 383 -3.89 20.46 27.94
N LYS A 384 -4.38 21.61 27.42
CA LYS A 384 -5.63 21.66 26.63
C LYS A 384 -5.48 20.82 25.35
N ARG A 385 -4.35 20.96 24.64
CA ARG A 385 -4.03 20.19 23.43
C ARG A 385 -3.89 18.69 23.69
N ASP A 386 -3.20 18.31 24.77
CA ASP A 386 -3.04 16.90 25.16
C ASP A 386 -4.41 16.26 25.45
N LYS A 387 -5.31 16.98 26.16
CA LYS A 387 -6.69 16.54 26.39
C LYS A 387 -7.48 16.45 25.09
N TRP A 388 -7.38 17.48 24.24
CA TRP A 388 -8.03 17.50 22.93
C TRP A 388 -7.62 16.29 22.07
N ARG A 389 -6.31 15.97 22.01
CA ARG A 389 -5.81 14.81 21.28
C ARG A 389 -6.23 13.48 21.92
N SER A 390 -6.37 13.40 23.24
CA SER A 390 -6.88 12.19 23.89
C SER A 390 -8.33 11.87 23.49
N LEU A 391 -9.15 12.90 23.24
CA LEU A 391 -10.50 12.75 22.71
C LEU A 391 -10.52 12.34 21.23
N ALA A 392 -9.39 12.51 20.54
CA ALA A 392 -9.29 12.22 19.12
C ALA A 392 -9.37 10.74 18.77
N ASN A 393 -8.88 9.88 19.66
CA ASN A 393 -9.02 8.44 19.51
C ASN A 393 -10.48 7.96 19.64
N GLU A 394 -11.34 8.76 20.26
CA GLU A 394 -12.78 8.46 20.42
C GLU A 394 -13.64 9.17 19.36
N GLY A 395 -13.05 9.99 18.49
CA GLY A 395 -13.77 10.82 17.53
C GLY A 395 -14.66 11.90 18.17
N LYS A 396 -14.37 12.29 19.43
CA LYS A 396 -15.17 13.24 20.19
C LYS A 396 -14.55 14.64 20.26
N GLN A 397 -13.41 14.86 19.60
CA GLN A 397 -12.79 16.17 19.60
C GLN A 397 -13.60 17.15 18.73
N GLN A 398 -13.74 18.38 19.23
CA GLN A 398 -14.24 19.49 18.42
C GLN A 398 -13.08 20.13 17.67
N PRO A 399 -13.30 20.79 16.53
CA PRO A 399 -12.27 21.55 15.85
C PRO A 399 -11.56 22.53 16.80
N PRO A 400 -10.25 22.74 16.66
CA PRO A 400 -9.54 23.73 17.48
C PRO A 400 -10.07 25.14 17.21
N ASP A 401 -9.80 26.05 18.14
CA ASP A 401 -10.12 27.47 17.97
C ASP A 401 -9.47 28.00 16.67
N PRO A 402 -10.09 28.93 15.92
CA PRO A 402 -9.58 29.37 14.62
C PRO A 402 -8.12 29.81 14.62
N ASP A 403 -7.68 30.50 15.68
CA ASP A 403 -6.29 30.93 15.86
C ASP A 403 -5.32 29.74 16.00
N ASP A 404 -5.76 28.66 16.67
CA ASP A 404 -4.96 27.44 16.84
C ASP A 404 -4.94 26.65 15.52
N ALA A 405 -6.05 26.63 14.77
CA ALA A 405 -6.14 26.02 13.45
C ALA A 405 -5.22 26.69 12.42
N GLU A 406 -5.16 28.03 12.41
CA GLU A 406 -4.22 28.79 11.58
C GLU A 406 -2.77 28.45 11.93
N GLN A 407 -2.43 28.42 13.22
CA GLN A 407 -1.09 28.06 13.71
C GLN A 407 -0.69 26.64 13.33
N ASP A 408 -1.59 25.67 13.46
CA ASP A 408 -1.37 24.28 13.05
C ASP A 408 -1.16 24.17 11.54
N THR A 409 -1.92 24.94 10.75
CA THR A 409 -1.77 24.99 9.28
C THR A 409 -0.40 25.54 8.90
N MET A 410 0.05 26.62 9.54
CA MET A 410 1.40 27.18 9.34
C MET A 410 2.47 26.12 9.59
N LEU A 411 2.42 25.41 10.71
CA LEU A 411 3.43 24.42 11.09
C LEU A 411 3.38 23.16 10.21
N THR A 412 2.18 22.67 9.90
CA THR A 412 1.98 21.45 9.10
C THR A 412 2.46 21.66 7.67
N LEU A 413 2.08 22.76 7.02
CA LEU A 413 2.54 23.07 5.67
C LEU A 413 4.05 23.33 5.63
N THR A 414 4.60 24.05 6.62
CA THR A 414 6.05 24.26 6.71
C THR A 414 6.80 22.94 6.91
N CYS A 415 6.26 22.01 7.69
CA CYS A 415 6.85 20.68 7.89
C CYS A 415 6.86 19.89 6.59
N LYS A 416 5.74 19.83 5.87
CA LYS A 416 5.64 19.13 4.58
C LYS A 416 6.56 19.73 3.51
N ASP A 417 6.80 21.04 3.53
CA ASP A 417 7.70 21.71 2.59
C ASP A 417 9.18 21.36 2.78
N ILE A 418 9.60 21.16 4.04
CA ILE A 418 11.03 21.04 4.38
C ILE A 418 11.48 19.59 4.56
N VAL A 419 10.55 18.68 4.85
CA VAL A 419 10.85 17.28 5.13
C VAL A 419 10.90 16.50 3.82
N GLU A 420 12.10 16.02 3.49
CA GLU A 420 12.34 15.03 2.44
C GLU A 420 12.66 13.69 3.15
N PRO A 421 11.67 12.81 3.41
CA PRO A 421 11.84 11.67 4.32
C PRO A 421 13.04 10.78 4.00
N GLU A 422 13.21 10.40 2.73
CA GLU A 422 14.31 9.57 2.24
C GLU A 422 15.66 10.18 2.58
N ARG A 423 15.91 11.40 2.10
CA ARG A 423 17.18 12.11 2.31
C ARG A 423 17.47 12.39 3.79
N PHE A 424 16.45 12.77 4.56
CA PHE A 424 16.61 13.02 5.98
C PHE A 424 16.93 11.73 6.73
N SER A 425 16.26 10.62 6.39
CA SER A 425 16.49 9.32 7.01
C SER A 425 17.90 8.78 6.73
N GLU A 426 18.39 8.89 5.49
CA GLU A 426 19.74 8.47 5.09
C GLU A 426 20.81 9.28 5.86
N LEU A 427 20.71 10.61 5.83
CA LEU A 427 21.65 11.50 6.51
C LEU A 427 21.64 11.28 8.02
N LEU A 428 20.44 11.15 8.61
CA LEU A 428 20.32 10.92 10.04
C LEU A 428 20.86 9.55 10.44
N PHE A 429 20.61 8.50 9.65
CA PHE A 429 21.14 7.17 9.88
C PHE A 429 22.67 7.18 9.87
N ARG A 430 23.27 7.81 8.86
CA ARG A 430 24.73 7.96 8.75
C ARG A 430 25.35 8.70 9.94
N GLU A 431 24.76 9.83 10.35
CA GLU A 431 25.25 10.63 11.46
C GLU A 431 25.05 9.94 12.83
N MET A 432 23.94 9.21 13.01
CA MET A 432 23.73 8.40 14.21
C MET A 432 24.69 7.20 14.27
N GLY A 433 25.05 6.60 13.13
CA GLY A 433 26.04 5.54 13.05
C GLY A 433 27.44 6.00 13.46
N ALA A 434 27.79 7.26 13.16
CA ALA A 434 29.06 7.88 13.57
C ALA A 434 29.12 8.21 15.07
N CYS A 435 27.98 8.33 15.76
CA CYS A 435 27.93 8.52 17.21
C CYS A 435 28.26 7.21 17.96
N GLN A 436 29.53 7.04 18.33
CA GLN A 436 29.91 6.00 19.29
C GLN A 436 29.29 6.26 20.67
N ALA A 437 28.96 5.17 21.37
CA ALA A 437 28.28 5.19 22.67
C ALA A 437 29.16 5.86 23.73
N GLY A 438 29.06 7.17 23.92
CA GLY A 438 29.81 7.87 24.95
C GLY A 438 29.61 9.38 25.03
N SER A 439 29.27 10.05 23.92
CA SER A 439 29.00 11.49 23.92
C SER A 439 27.69 11.83 23.21
N ARG A 440 27.02 12.88 23.69
CA ARG A 440 25.63 13.22 23.36
C ARG A 440 25.42 13.31 21.84
N CYS A 441 24.57 12.42 21.29
CA CYS A 441 24.13 12.40 19.88
C CYS A 441 23.48 13.71 19.40
N THR A 442 23.33 14.71 20.27
CA THR A 442 22.99 16.09 19.91
C THR A 442 23.97 16.74 18.94
N ALA A 443 25.21 16.24 18.84
CA ALA A 443 26.15 16.70 17.82
C ALA A 443 25.78 16.17 16.43
N ALA A 444 25.43 14.88 16.30
CA ALA A 444 24.97 14.28 15.05
C ALA A 444 23.69 14.93 14.51
N SER A 445 22.73 15.27 15.38
CA SER A 445 21.54 16.00 14.92
C SER A 445 21.89 17.38 14.35
N ARG A 446 22.87 18.08 14.94
CA ARG A 446 23.37 19.36 14.41
C ARG A 446 24.16 19.20 13.11
N THR A 447 24.95 18.14 12.96
CA THR A 447 25.70 17.86 11.72
C THR A 447 24.75 17.46 10.59
N ALA A 448 23.77 16.60 10.86
CA ALA A 448 22.70 16.25 9.92
C ALA A 448 21.92 17.49 9.47
N MET A 449 21.55 18.39 10.40
CA MET A 449 20.95 19.69 10.07
C MET A 449 21.84 20.47 9.10
N GLN A 450 23.13 20.64 9.41
CA GLN A 450 24.04 21.40 8.54
C GLN A 450 24.20 20.77 7.15
N ALA A 451 24.20 19.45 7.04
CA ALA A 451 24.29 18.74 5.76
C ALA A 451 23.04 18.95 4.90
N VAL A 452 21.84 18.87 5.51
CA VAL A 452 20.55 19.14 4.84
C VAL A 452 20.51 20.59 4.33
N PHE A 453 20.84 21.56 5.18
CA PHE A 453 20.76 22.98 4.81
C PHE A 453 21.77 23.40 3.74
N LYS A 454 22.94 22.76 3.68
CA LYS A 454 23.96 23.06 2.65
C LYS A 454 23.59 22.56 1.26
N THR A 455 22.72 21.57 1.18
CA THR A 455 22.46 20.83 -0.06
C THR A 455 21.04 21.04 -0.60
N SER A 456 20.20 21.83 0.07
CA SER A 456 18.92 22.30 -0.48
C SER A 456 19.15 23.52 -1.39
N PRO A 457 18.87 23.43 -2.71
CA PRO A 457 19.07 24.53 -3.65
C PRO A 457 18.28 25.80 -3.27
N SER A 458 17.16 25.63 -2.57
CA SER A 458 16.30 26.73 -2.11
C SER A 458 16.91 27.53 -0.95
N ALA A 459 17.81 26.93 -0.15
CA ALA A 459 18.50 27.62 0.94
C ALA A 459 19.67 28.50 0.42
N LEU A 460 20.31 28.09 -0.67
CA LEU A 460 21.37 28.87 -1.33
C LEU A 460 20.85 30.18 -1.94
N LEU A 461 19.61 30.20 -2.45
CA LEU A 461 19.01 31.42 -3.00
C LEU A 461 18.67 32.46 -1.93
N ASN A 462 18.18 32.05 -0.76
CA ASN A 462 17.89 32.99 0.34
C ASN A 462 19.16 33.46 1.06
N LEU A 463 20.19 32.61 1.19
CA LEU A 463 21.49 33.03 1.74
C LEU A 463 22.25 34.00 0.83
N MET A 464 22.02 33.98 -0.49
CA MET A 464 22.58 34.98 -1.40
C MET A 464 21.79 36.29 -1.44
N LEU A 465 20.49 36.27 -1.14
CA LEU A 465 19.64 37.47 -1.07
C LEU A 465 19.80 38.25 0.24
N ASP A 466 20.28 37.63 1.32
CA ASP A 466 20.66 38.34 2.55
C ASP A 466 22.08 38.95 2.48
N PHE A 467 22.82 38.70 1.40
CA PHE A 467 24.17 39.24 1.15
C PHE A 467 24.22 40.33 0.05
N LEU A 468 23.09 40.62 -0.60
CA LEU A 468 22.87 41.74 -1.52
C LEU A 468 21.87 42.72 -0.91
#